data_AF-A0A0B6ZWK3-F1
#
_entry.id   AF-A0A0B6ZWK3-F1
#
_cell.length_a   1.000
_cell.length_b   1.000
_cell.length_c   1.000
_cell.angle_alpha   90.00
_cell.angle_beta   90.00
_cell.angle_gamma   90.00
#
_symmetry.space_group_name_H-M   'P 1'
#
loop_
_entity.id
_entity.type
_entity.pdbx_description
1 polymer ?
#
loop_
_entity_poly.entity_id
_entity_poly.type
_entity_poly.pdbx_seq_one_letter_code
_entity_poly.pdbx_strand_id
1 'polypeptide(L)'
;DNITDVTVGPCLCSKYIIPKRIHYKQNGVEKIWDAMKVHDGVACLLFNTTRNVLILVRQFRPAIYINSVTTDVQHGVERVDTDKYPGSLGLTVELCAGIIDRNEPPLNIAKSEILEECGYDVPLESIRKVTSCRSGVGTAGGTLHIFYAEVTDEMKVGAGGGNPQEGELIEVLEMSLQEGRQLIFDETVNRVHALLFALYWFFENISKGDS
;
A
#
# COMPACT_ATOMS: atom_id res chain seq x y z
N ASP A 1 13.98 10.04 4.64
CA ASP A 1 14.24 8.57 4.49
C ASP A 1 15.72 8.24 4.62
N ASN A 2 16.18 7.96 5.84
CA ASN A 2 17.58 7.55 6.08
C ASN A 2 17.68 6.02 6.12
N ILE A 3 17.48 5.36 4.98
CA ILE A 3 17.62 3.90 4.86
C ILE A 3 19.11 3.57 4.74
N THR A 4 19.64 2.89 5.76
CA THR A 4 21.06 2.56 5.90
C THR A 4 21.21 1.10 6.35
N ASP A 5 22.42 0.56 6.28
CA ASP A 5 22.74 -0.79 6.79
C ASP A 5 21.88 -1.92 6.19
N VAL A 6 21.43 -1.77 4.95
CA VAL A 6 20.55 -2.76 4.31
C VAL A 6 21.33 -4.04 3.99
N THR A 7 20.82 -5.17 4.46
CA THR A 7 21.31 -6.51 4.10
C THR A 7 20.19 -7.35 3.51
N VAL A 8 20.52 -8.14 2.50
CA VAL A 8 19.59 -9.07 1.82
C VAL A 8 20.06 -10.50 2.08
N GLY A 9 19.14 -11.38 2.45
CA GLY A 9 19.42 -12.78 2.76
C GLY A 9 18.20 -13.69 2.58
N PRO A 10 18.31 -15.00 2.89
CA PRO A 10 17.24 -15.96 2.67
C PRO A 10 16.03 -15.70 3.57
N CYS A 11 14.81 -15.77 2.99
CA CYS A 11 13.56 -15.65 3.73
C CYS A 11 13.03 -17.04 4.15
N LEU A 12 13.49 -17.54 5.31
CA LEU A 12 13.21 -18.93 5.74
C LEU A 12 12.00 -19.07 6.69
N CYS A 13 11.70 -18.07 7.51
CA CYS A 13 10.70 -18.16 8.58
C CYS A 13 9.90 -16.85 8.76
N SER A 14 9.35 -16.30 7.67
CA SER A 14 8.53 -15.09 7.76
C SER A 14 7.15 -15.37 8.35
N LYS A 15 6.68 -14.46 9.22
CA LYS A 15 5.34 -14.48 9.80
C LYS A 15 4.26 -14.02 8.80
N TYR A 16 4.64 -13.17 7.85
CA TYR A 16 3.72 -12.46 6.95
C TYR A 16 3.69 -13.03 5.53
N ILE A 17 4.81 -13.61 5.08
CA ILE A 17 4.98 -14.11 3.72
C ILE A 17 5.43 -15.56 3.79
N ILE A 18 4.55 -16.48 3.41
CA ILE A 18 4.88 -17.92 3.44
C ILE A 18 5.01 -18.41 2.00
N PRO A 19 6.24 -18.63 1.47
CA PRO A 19 6.42 -19.20 0.15
C PRO A 19 5.90 -20.63 0.11
N LYS A 20 5.21 -20.97 -0.98
CA LYS A 20 4.62 -22.27 -1.26
C LYS A 20 4.88 -22.65 -2.70
N ARG A 21 5.31 -23.90 -2.91
CA ARG A 21 5.33 -24.54 -4.22
C ARG A 21 4.07 -25.38 -4.39
N ILE A 22 3.33 -25.13 -5.45
CA ILE A 22 2.11 -25.85 -5.79
C ILE A 22 2.39 -26.73 -7.00
N HIS A 23 2.07 -28.01 -6.86
CA HIS A 23 2.07 -28.99 -7.95
C HIS A 23 0.62 -29.23 -8.35
N TYR A 24 0.30 -29.09 -9.63
CA TYR A 24 -1.06 -29.26 -10.13
C TYR A 24 -1.07 -29.74 -11.57
N LYS A 25 -2.19 -30.32 -11.98
CA LYS A 25 -2.41 -30.80 -13.34
C LYS A 25 -3.47 -29.94 -14.02
N GLN A 26 -3.17 -29.42 -15.20
CA GLN A 26 -4.13 -28.68 -16.02
C GLN A 26 -4.26 -29.36 -17.38
N ASN A 27 -5.47 -29.84 -17.70
CA ASN A 27 -5.75 -30.56 -18.95
C ASN A 27 -4.79 -31.72 -19.22
N GLY A 28 -4.46 -32.50 -18.19
CA GLY A 28 -3.53 -33.62 -18.33
C GLY A 28 -2.05 -33.26 -18.27
N VAL A 29 -1.69 -31.98 -18.21
CA VAL A 29 -0.30 -31.50 -18.15
C VAL A 29 0.08 -31.16 -16.72
N GLU A 30 1.15 -31.78 -16.21
CA GLU A 30 1.73 -31.45 -14.91
C GLU A 30 2.38 -30.07 -14.93
N LYS A 31 2.16 -29.28 -13.87
CA LYS A 31 2.67 -27.92 -13.71
C LYS A 31 3.15 -27.69 -12.29
N ILE A 32 4.09 -26.76 -12.18
CA ILE A 32 4.64 -26.29 -10.91
C ILE A 32 4.52 -24.77 -10.91
N TRP A 33 4.08 -24.19 -9.80
CA TRP A 33 4.06 -22.75 -9.60
C TRP A 33 4.49 -22.40 -8.18
N ASP A 34 5.29 -21.35 -8.03
CA ASP A 34 5.67 -20.81 -6.73
C ASP A 34 4.81 -19.58 -6.42
N ALA A 35 4.25 -19.56 -5.22
CA ALA A 35 3.35 -18.51 -4.74
C ALA A 35 3.66 -18.17 -3.28
N MET A 36 3.17 -17.03 -2.82
CA MET A 36 3.23 -16.56 -1.45
C MET A 36 1.82 -16.59 -0.87
N LYS A 37 1.64 -17.28 0.26
CA LYS A 37 0.41 -17.09 1.04
C LYS A 37 0.54 -15.78 1.82
N VAL A 38 -0.39 -14.86 1.59
CA VAL A 38 -0.47 -13.53 2.22
C VAL A 38 -1.83 -13.33 2.87
N HIS A 39 -1.96 -12.26 3.66
CA HIS A 39 -3.24 -11.77 4.15
C HIS A 39 -4.00 -11.03 3.04
N ASP A 40 -5.33 -11.01 3.16
CA ASP A 40 -6.15 -10.03 2.46
C ASP A 40 -5.89 -8.64 3.07
N GLY A 41 -6.32 -7.58 2.40
CA GLY A 41 -6.04 -6.21 2.83
C GLY A 41 -7.18 -5.23 2.55
N VAL A 42 -7.03 -4.04 3.10
CA VAL A 42 -7.90 -2.88 2.86
C VAL A 42 -7.07 -1.72 2.33
N ALA A 43 -7.69 -0.86 1.54
CA ALA A 43 -7.14 0.43 1.14
C ALA A 43 -8.26 1.47 1.11
N CYS A 44 -8.00 2.70 1.52
CA CYS A 44 -8.96 3.79 1.55
C CYS A 44 -8.37 5.03 0.89
N LEU A 45 -9.11 5.59 -0.08
CA LEU A 45 -8.85 6.94 -0.55
C LEU A 45 -9.57 7.94 0.33
N LEU A 46 -8.84 8.92 0.83
CA LEU A 46 -9.38 9.98 1.68
C LEU A 46 -9.35 11.31 0.91
N PHE A 47 -10.46 12.05 1.00
CA PHE A 47 -10.56 13.39 0.44
C PHE A 47 -10.96 14.36 1.54
N ASN A 48 -10.09 15.32 1.84
CA ASN A 48 -10.37 16.36 2.80
C ASN A 48 -11.18 17.48 2.12
N THR A 49 -12.44 17.62 2.52
CA THR A 49 -13.38 18.58 1.92
C THR A 49 -13.20 20.01 2.45
N THR A 50 -12.61 20.17 3.64
CA THR A 50 -12.28 21.50 4.20
C THR A 50 -11.20 22.19 3.36
N ARG A 51 -10.21 21.42 2.89
CA ARG A 51 -9.02 21.93 2.19
C ARG A 51 -8.95 21.55 0.72
N ASN A 52 -9.90 20.75 0.23
CA ASN A 52 -9.98 20.28 -1.15
C ASN A 52 -8.70 19.55 -1.61
N VAL A 53 -8.21 18.63 -0.77
CA VAL A 53 -6.99 17.85 -1.01
C VAL A 53 -7.25 16.35 -0.81
N LEU A 54 -6.57 15.53 -1.61
CA LEU A 54 -6.46 14.10 -1.37
C LEU A 54 -5.49 13.86 -0.23
N ILE A 55 -5.84 12.96 0.68
CA ILE A 55 -4.94 12.48 1.73
C ILE A 55 -4.41 11.13 1.28
N LEU A 56 -3.11 11.09 1.02
CA LEU A 56 -2.34 9.92 0.61
C LEU A 56 -1.26 9.64 1.66
N VAL A 57 -0.57 8.51 1.52
CA VAL A 57 0.57 8.18 2.38
C VAL A 57 1.81 7.91 1.57
N ARG A 58 2.98 8.20 2.16
CA ARG A 58 4.29 7.82 1.65
C ARG A 58 5.01 6.96 2.67
N GLN A 59 5.54 5.84 2.22
CA GLN A 59 6.29 4.91 3.07
C GLN A 59 7.33 4.15 2.26
N PHE A 60 8.31 3.57 2.95
CA PHE A 60 9.32 2.72 2.33
C PHE A 60 8.78 1.29 2.17
N ARG A 61 8.80 0.75 0.96
CA ARG A 61 8.44 -0.64 0.66
C ARG A 61 9.70 -1.44 0.33
N PRO A 62 10.16 -2.33 1.24
CA PRO A 62 11.35 -3.15 1.00
C PRO A 62 11.28 -3.99 -0.28
N ALA A 63 10.07 -4.44 -0.67
CA ALA A 63 9.84 -5.20 -1.89
C ALA A 63 10.05 -4.38 -3.17
N ILE A 64 9.79 -3.07 -3.15
CA ILE A 64 10.12 -2.19 -4.27
C ILE A 64 11.63 -1.96 -4.30
N TYR A 65 12.21 -1.61 -3.15
CA TYR A 65 13.64 -1.36 -3.01
C TYR A 65 14.50 -2.53 -3.52
N ILE A 66 14.19 -3.77 -3.12
CA ILE A 66 14.99 -4.94 -3.54
C ILE A 66 14.94 -5.17 -5.06
N ASN A 67 13.87 -4.76 -5.75
CA ASN A 67 13.76 -4.83 -7.21
C ASN A 67 14.48 -3.65 -7.91
N SER A 68 14.92 -2.64 -7.16
CA SER A 68 15.69 -1.50 -7.66
C SER A 68 17.21 -1.63 -7.40
N VAL A 69 17.64 -2.65 -6.65
CA VAL A 69 19.04 -2.91 -6.36
C VAL A 69 19.54 -4.15 -7.08
N THR A 70 20.84 -4.21 -7.35
CA THR A 70 21.47 -5.41 -7.89
C THR A 70 22.12 -6.19 -6.75
N THR A 71 21.63 -7.39 -6.50
CA THR A 71 22.23 -8.35 -5.56
C THR A 71 22.23 -9.75 -6.18
N ASP A 72 23.27 -10.54 -5.97
CA ASP A 72 23.40 -11.90 -6.52
C ASP A 72 23.04 -12.98 -5.48
N VAL A 73 22.32 -12.59 -4.41
CA VAL A 73 21.97 -13.45 -3.27
C VAL A 73 21.15 -14.67 -3.72
N GLN A 74 21.86 -15.76 -4.03
CA GLN A 74 21.29 -17.10 -4.08
C GLN A 74 21.54 -17.84 -2.76
N HIS A 75 22.64 -17.53 -2.07
CA HIS A 75 23.06 -18.11 -0.80
C HIS A 75 23.80 -17.05 0.04
N GLY A 76 23.57 -17.03 1.36
CA GLY A 76 24.26 -16.11 2.28
C GLY A 76 23.59 -14.75 2.42
N VAL A 77 24.28 -13.80 3.06
CA VAL A 77 23.79 -12.43 3.29
C VAL A 77 24.70 -11.46 2.56
N GLU A 78 24.14 -10.59 1.73
CA GLU A 78 24.86 -9.51 1.06
C GLU A 78 24.46 -8.16 1.65
N ARG A 79 25.42 -7.25 1.73
CA ARG A 79 25.18 -5.86 2.10
C ARG A 79 24.94 -5.04 0.84
N VAL A 80 23.89 -4.23 0.86
CA VAL A 80 23.59 -3.29 -0.22
C VAL A 80 24.40 -2.03 0.01
N ASP A 81 25.04 -1.53 -1.05
CA ASP A 81 25.65 -0.21 -1.07
C ASP A 81 24.56 0.86 -1.12
N THR A 82 24.22 1.42 0.05
CA THR A 82 23.16 2.43 0.19
C THR A 82 23.56 3.82 -0.31
N ASP A 83 24.84 4.05 -0.60
CA ASP A 83 25.27 5.29 -1.28
C ASP A 83 24.96 5.20 -2.78
N LYS A 84 25.15 4.01 -3.36
CA LYS A 84 24.77 3.71 -4.75
C LYS A 84 23.27 3.55 -4.94
N TYR A 85 22.60 2.93 -3.97
CA TYR A 85 21.17 2.66 -3.99
C TYR A 85 20.49 3.39 -2.82
N PRO A 86 20.10 4.66 -2.98
CA PRO A 86 19.49 5.41 -1.89
C PRO A 86 18.10 4.86 -1.54
N GLY A 87 17.69 5.00 -0.28
CA GLY A 87 16.38 4.54 0.21
C GLY A 87 15.17 5.09 -0.56
N SER A 88 15.33 6.24 -1.22
CA SER A 88 14.30 6.83 -2.09
C SER A 88 13.83 5.90 -3.21
N LEU A 89 14.66 4.95 -3.65
CA LEU A 89 14.29 3.94 -4.64
C LEU A 89 13.13 3.03 -4.16
N GLY A 90 12.97 2.87 -2.85
CA GLY A 90 11.91 2.06 -2.25
C GLY A 90 10.69 2.84 -1.78
N LEU A 91 10.70 4.17 -1.87
CA LEU A 91 9.57 4.98 -1.43
C LEU A 91 8.43 4.92 -2.43
N THR A 92 7.23 4.78 -1.91
CA THR A 92 5.98 4.69 -2.67
C THR A 92 5.00 5.76 -2.20
N VAL A 93 4.16 6.24 -3.12
CA VAL A 93 2.93 6.97 -2.78
C VAL A 93 1.76 6.01 -2.90
N GLU A 94 0.95 5.94 -1.85
CA GLU A 94 -0.09 4.93 -1.67
C GLU A 94 -1.38 5.52 -1.10
N LEU A 95 -2.43 4.70 -1.12
CA LEU A 95 -3.63 4.92 -0.30
C LEU A 95 -3.32 4.54 1.15
N CYS A 96 -4.09 5.06 2.09
CA CYS A 96 -4.12 4.50 3.45
C CYS A 96 -4.53 3.02 3.38
N ALA A 97 -3.77 2.11 3.98
CA ALA A 97 -3.96 0.68 3.75
C ALA A 97 -3.43 -0.20 4.88
N GLY A 98 -4.09 -1.34 5.11
CA GLY A 98 -3.69 -2.28 6.15
C GLY A 98 -4.00 -3.73 5.80
N ILE A 99 -3.39 -4.64 6.53
CA ILE A 99 -3.64 -6.08 6.40
C ILE A 99 -4.86 -6.50 7.23
N ILE A 100 -5.56 -7.53 6.77
CA ILE A 100 -6.62 -8.18 7.54
C ILE A 100 -6.00 -9.36 8.28
N ASP A 101 -5.52 -9.10 9.49
CA ASP A 101 -4.94 -10.08 10.42
C ASP A 101 -5.81 -10.35 11.65
N ARG A 102 -6.87 -9.55 11.83
CA ARG A 102 -7.88 -9.67 12.88
C ARG A 102 -9.19 -10.22 12.32
N ASN A 103 -9.98 -10.88 13.17
CA ASN A 103 -11.32 -11.36 12.79
C ASN A 103 -12.36 -10.22 12.88
N GLU A 104 -12.21 -9.22 12.02
CA GLU A 104 -13.09 -8.05 11.94
C GLU A 104 -13.53 -7.80 10.50
N PRO A 105 -14.69 -7.16 10.28
CA PRO A 105 -15.10 -6.74 8.95
C PRO A 105 -14.04 -5.82 8.30
N PRO A 106 -13.77 -5.93 6.99
CA PRO A 106 -12.81 -5.06 6.30
C PRO A 106 -13.07 -3.55 6.52
N LEU A 107 -14.33 -3.15 6.70
CA LEU A 107 -14.70 -1.77 6.99
C LEU A 107 -14.13 -1.26 8.32
N ASN A 108 -14.12 -2.11 9.36
CA ASN A 108 -13.59 -1.77 10.69
C ASN A 108 -12.06 -1.64 10.66
N ILE A 109 -11.40 -2.53 9.92
CA ILE A 109 -9.96 -2.44 9.67
C ILE A 109 -9.67 -1.11 8.95
N ALA A 110 -10.38 -0.79 7.86
CA ALA A 110 -10.19 0.48 7.15
C ALA A 110 -10.36 1.71 8.05
N LYS A 111 -11.36 1.75 8.94
CA LYS A 111 -11.52 2.84 9.92
C LYS A 111 -10.30 2.94 10.85
N SER A 112 -9.78 1.81 11.31
CA SER A 112 -8.62 1.77 12.21
C SER A 112 -7.36 2.30 11.51
N GLU A 113 -7.12 1.87 10.28
CA GLU A 113 -5.97 2.33 9.47
C GLU A 113 -6.05 3.83 9.18
N ILE A 114 -7.24 4.36 8.86
CA ILE A 114 -7.43 5.80 8.62
C ILE A 114 -7.03 6.64 9.84
N LEU A 115 -7.35 6.14 11.04
CA LEU A 115 -6.95 6.80 12.28
C LEU A 115 -5.45 6.68 12.54
N GLU A 116 -4.88 5.48 12.34
CA GLU A 116 -3.49 5.18 12.64
C GLU A 116 -2.52 5.84 11.64
N GLU A 117 -2.72 5.60 10.35
CA GLU A 117 -1.83 6.10 9.30
C GLU A 117 -2.10 7.57 8.99
N CYS A 118 -3.37 8.00 8.97
CA CYS A 118 -3.75 9.34 8.52
C CYS A 118 -4.27 10.25 9.64
N GLY A 119 -4.48 9.78 10.87
CA GLY A 119 -4.87 10.62 12.01
C GLY A 119 -6.30 11.13 12.01
N TYR A 120 -7.19 10.58 11.17
CA TYR A 120 -8.59 11.01 11.09
C TYR A 120 -9.51 10.02 11.80
N ASP A 121 -10.38 10.50 12.69
CA ASP A 121 -11.46 9.69 13.27
C ASP A 121 -12.74 9.86 12.46
N VAL A 122 -12.91 8.98 11.46
CA VAL A 122 -14.03 9.04 10.52
C VAL A 122 -15.18 8.14 10.98
N PRO A 123 -16.44 8.61 11.03
CA PRO A 123 -17.59 7.75 11.32
C PRO A 123 -17.67 6.55 10.37
N LEU A 124 -18.01 5.37 10.89
CA LEU A 124 -17.96 4.12 10.12
C LEU A 124 -18.91 4.16 8.91
N GLU A 125 -20.06 4.80 9.07
CA GLU A 125 -21.10 5.02 8.06
C GLU A 125 -20.66 5.95 6.92
N SER A 126 -19.63 6.77 7.14
CA SER A 126 -19.08 7.69 6.14
C SER A 126 -18.02 7.00 5.25
N ILE A 127 -17.58 5.79 5.60
CA ILE A 127 -16.63 5.02 4.81
C ILE A 127 -17.39 4.17 3.78
N ARG A 128 -17.29 4.56 2.52
CA ARG A 128 -17.96 3.91 1.39
C ARG A 128 -17.08 2.82 0.80
N LYS A 129 -17.62 1.61 0.63
CA LYS A 129 -16.98 0.59 -0.21
C LYS A 129 -17.03 1.00 -1.68
N VAL A 130 -15.87 1.02 -2.34
CA VAL A 130 -15.74 1.24 -3.79
C VAL A 130 -15.83 -0.08 -4.53
N THR A 131 -14.92 -1.02 -4.23
CA THR A 131 -14.86 -2.34 -4.87
C THR A 131 -13.94 -3.30 -4.11
N SER A 132 -13.67 -4.48 -4.66
CA SER A 132 -12.56 -5.34 -4.24
C SER A 132 -11.95 -6.07 -5.44
N CYS A 133 -10.64 -6.31 -5.40
CA CYS A 133 -9.90 -7.01 -6.46
C CYS A 133 -8.85 -7.96 -5.89
N ARG A 134 -8.21 -8.77 -6.75
CA ARG A 134 -7.07 -9.62 -6.36
C ARG A 134 -5.77 -8.84 -6.60
N SER A 135 -4.89 -8.82 -5.60
CA SER A 135 -3.59 -8.15 -5.65
C SER A 135 -2.45 -9.15 -5.84
N GLY A 136 -1.43 -8.76 -6.60
CA GLY A 136 -0.24 -9.59 -6.83
C GLY A 136 -0.55 -10.95 -7.46
N VAL A 137 -1.41 -11.01 -8.48
CA VAL A 137 -1.98 -12.27 -9.03
C VAL A 137 -0.95 -13.32 -9.49
N GLY A 138 0.28 -12.92 -9.82
CA GLY A 138 1.36 -13.84 -10.19
C GLY A 138 2.08 -14.50 -9.01
N THR A 139 1.97 -13.93 -7.82
CA THR A 139 2.75 -14.31 -6.65
C THR A 139 1.92 -14.51 -5.40
N ALA A 140 1.08 -13.55 -5.01
CA ALA A 140 0.36 -13.55 -3.74
C ALA A 140 -1.13 -13.85 -3.91
N GLY A 141 -1.78 -13.08 -4.78
CA GLY A 141 -3.18 -13.24 -5.12
C GLY A 141 -4.15 -12.93 -3.97
N GLY A 142 -3.81 -12.19 -2.91
CA GLY A 142 -4.75 -11.81 -1.83
C GLY A 142 -5.88 -10.88 -2.31
N THR A 143 -6.99 -10.83 -1.58
CA THR A 143 -8.08 -9.85 -1.84
C THR A 143 -7.71 -8.50 -1.26
N LEU A 144 -7.87 -7.42 -2.04
CA LEU A 144 -7.79 -6.04 -1.58
C LEU A 144 -9.19 -5.42 -1.63
N HIS A 145 -9.69 -4.93 -0.50
CA HIS A 145 -10.94 -4.17 -0.40
C HIS A 145 -10.65 -2.67 -0.50
N ILE A 146 -11.25 -1.99 -1.46
CA ILE A 146 -11.02 -0.57 -1.71
C ILE A 146 -12.21 0.25 -1.20
N PHE A 147 -11.92 1.26 -0.40
CA PHE A 147 -12.86 2.17 0.23
C PHE A 147 -12.57 3.62 -0.15
N TYR A 148 -13.52 4.49 0.15
CA TYR A 148 -13.41 5.93 0.02
C TYR A 148 -14.08 6.59 1.24
N ALA A 149 -13.50 7.68 1.74
CA ALA A 149 -14.16 8.51 2.74
C ALA A 149 -13.82 9.99 2.55
N GLU A 150 -14.79 10.84 2.85
CA GLU A 150 -14.57 12.27 3.01
C GLU A 150 -14.20 12.56 4.46
N VAL A 151 -13.23 13.45 4.64
CA VAL A 151 -12.77 13.89 5.95
C VAL A 151 -12.80 15.41 6.03
N THR A 152 -12.84 15.94 7.24
CA THR A 152 -12.72 17.37 7.50
C THR A 152 -11.60 17.62 8.50
N ASP A 153 -11.17 18.88 8.63
CA ASP A 153 -10.13 19.24 9.60
C ASP A 153 -10.55 18.99 11.05
N GLU A 154 -11.86 19.02 11.35
CA GLU A 154 -12.40 18.70 12.67
C GLU A 154 -12.28 17.22 13.02
N MET A 155 -12.17 16.34 12.02
CA MET A 155 -11.96 14.89 12.23
C MET A 155 -10.47 14.55 12.47
N LYS A 156 -9.55 15.49 12.30
CA LYS A 156 -8.11 15.28 12.48
C LYS A 156 -7.76 15.30 13.96
N VAL A 157 -7.63 14.12 14.55
CA VAL A 157 -7.37 13.93 16.00
C VAL A 157 -5.92 13.59 16.31
N GLY A 158 -5.10 13.31 15.29
CA GLY A 158 -3.68 13.02 15.43
C GLY A 158 -2.88 13.32 14.16
N ALA A 159 -1.55 13.29 14.29
CA ALA A 159 -0.66 13.48 13.14
C ALA A 159 -0.82 12.35 12.09
N GLY A 160 -1.21 11.15 12.52
CA GLY A 160 -1.07 9.92 11.75
C GLY A 160 0.38 9.42 11.84
N GLY A 161 0.77 8.59 10.88
CA GLY A 161 2.15 8.14 10.70
C GLY A 161 2.40 6.65 10.95
N GLY A 162 1.33 5.87 11.16
CA GLY A 162 1.42 4.43 11.40
C GLY A 162 1.73 4.11 12.85
N ASN A 163 2.02 2.84 13.13
CA ASN A 163 2.40 2.37 14.46
C ASN A 163 3.93 2.20 14.60
N PRO A 164 4.62 3.06 15.38
CA PRO A 164 6.07 2.94 15.58
C PRO A 164 6.50 1.67 16.29
N GLN A 165 5.62 1.04 17.09
CA GLN A 165 5.93 -0.23 17.76
C GLN A 165 5.99 -1.40 16.77
N GLU A 166 5.30 -1.27 15.64
CA GLU A 166 5.35 -2.22 14.52
C GLU A 166 6.46 -1.86 13.51
N GLY A 167 7.22 -0.79 13.78
CA GLY A 167 8.30 -0.31 12.93
C GLY A 167 7.82 0.49 11.74
N GLU A 168 6.57 0.93 11.75
CA GLU A 168 6.02 1.77 10.69
C GLU A 168 6.52 3.20 10.80
N LEU A 169 6.87 3.75 9.64
CA LEU A 169 7.23 5.14 9.47
C LEU A 169 6.54 5.65 8.22
N ILE A 170 5.35 6.20 8.41
CA ILE A 170 4.47 6.64 7.34
C ILE A 170 4.39 8.16 7.37
N GLU A 171 4.46 8.78 6.20
CA GLU A 171 4.25 10.20 6.03
C GLU A 171 2.88 10.45 5.41
N VAL A 172 2.08 11.31 6.05
CA VAL A 172 0.80 11.77 5.49
C VAL A 172 1.07 12.85 4.45
N LEU A 173 0.60 12.62 3.23
CA LEU A 173 0.69 13.56 2.12
C LEU A 173 -0.67 14.21 1.86
N GLU A 174 -0.63 15.52 1.67
CA GLU A 174 -1.78 16.28 1.20
C GLU A 174 -1.51 16.72 -0.22
N MET A 175 -2.38 16.31 -1.13
CA MET A 175 -2.18 16.50 -2.55
C MET A 175 -3.40 17.20 -3.14
N SER A 176 -3.19 18.32 -3.82
CA SER A 176 -4.24 19.00 -4.55
C SER A 176 -4.83 18.08 -5.62
N LEU A 177 -6.05 18.37 -6.06
CA LEU A 177 -6.68 17.62 -7.15
C LEU A 177 -5.85 17.67 -8.44
N GLN A 178 -5.15 18.78 -8.71
CA GLN A 178 -4.28 18.92 -9.86
C GLN A 178 -3.06 18.00 -9.77
N GLU A 179 -2.37 17.99 -8.62
CA GLU A 179 -1.25 17.09 -8.37
C GLU A 179 -1.71 15.63 -8.43
N GLY A 180 -2.89 15.32 -7.88
CA GLY A 180 -3.50 13.98 -7.97
C GLY A 180 -3.72 13.52 -9.41
N ARG A 181 -4.15 14.41 -10.32
CA ARG A 181 -4.27 14.10 -11.76
C ARG A 181 -2.91 13.85 -12.41
N GLN A 182 -1.90 14.65 -12.06
CA GLN A 182 -0.54 14.49 -12.58
C GLN A 182 0.09 13.18 -12.09
N LEU A 183 -0.11 12.85 -10.81
CA LEU A 183 0.41 11.66 -10.16
C LEU A 183 -0.04 10.38 -10.88
N ILE A 184 -1.21 10.34 -11.52
CA ILE A 184 -1.70 9.16 -12.25
C ILE A 184 -0.73 8.72 -13.36
N PHE A 185 0.00 9.65 -13.98
CA PHE A 185 0.89 9.36 -15.11
C PHE A 185 2.38 9.65 -14.83
N ASP A 186 2.73 10.11 -13.64
CA ASP A 186 4.12 10.40 -13.28
C ASP A 186 4.95 9.15 -12.96
N GLU A 187 5.60 8.59 -13.98
CA GLU A 187 6.47 7.41 -13.85
C GLU A 187 7.73 7.63 -12.99
N THR A 188 8.03 8.86 -12.58
CA THR A 188 9.15 9.13 -11.67
C THR A 188 8.83 8.76 -10.22
N VAL A 189 7.55 8.53 -9.89
CA VAL A 189 7.08 8.15 -8.57
C VAL A 189 6.63 6.70 -8.56
N ASN A 190 7.14 5.89 -7.62
CA ASN A 190 6.61 4.55 -7.41
C ASN A 190 5.18 4.64 -6.87
N ARG A 191 4.24 4.06 -7.62
CA ARG A 191 2.80 4.09 -7.33
C ARG A 191 2.24 2.68 -7.43
N VAL A 192 1.19 2.42 -6.67
CA VAL A 192 0.50 1.12 -6.67
C VAL A 192 -0.76 1.17 -7.54
N HIS A 193 -1.08 0.06 -8.21
CA HIS A 193 -2.26 -0.02 -9.10
C HIS A 193 -3.58 0.36 -8.40
N ALA A 194 -3.71 0.06 -7.10
CA ALA A 194 -4.89 0.43 -6.31
C ALA A 194 -5.05 1.95 -6.18
N LEU A 195 -3.95 2.69 -6.02
CA LEU A 195 -3.93 4.15 -6.01
C LEU A 195 -4.41 4.70 -7.36
N LEU A 196 -3.83 4.22 -8.46
CA LEU A 196 -4.21 4.68 -9.80
C LEU A 196 -5.69 4.47 -10.07
N PHE A 197 -6.22 3.28 -9.74
CA PHE A 197 -7.65 3.00 -9.86
C PHE A 197 -8.51 3.92 -8.98
N ALA A 198 -8.14 4.11 -7.70
CA ALA A 198 -8.93 4.93 -6.78
C ALA A 198 -8.96 6.40 -7.22
N LEU A 199 -7.84 6.94 -7.73
CA LEU A 199 -7.79 8.30 -8.29
C LEU A 199 -8.68 8.43 -9.52
N TYR A 200 -8.60 7.50 -10.48
CA TYR A 200 -9.50 7.48 -11.63
C TYR A 200 -10.97 7.41 -11.22
N TRP A 201 -11.30 6.51 -10.31
CA TRP A 201 -12.65 6.38 -9.78
C TRP A 201 -13.10 7.67 -9.10
N PHE A 202 -12.25 8.32 -8.30
CA PHE A 202 -12.55 9.58 -7.64
C PHE A 202 -12.85 10.71 -8.64
N PHE A 203 -11.97 10.92 -9.61
CA PHE A 203 -12.18 11.97 -10.61
C PHE A 203 -13.39 11.71 -11.50
N GLU A 204 -13.75 10.44 -11.71
CA GLU A 204 -14.91 10.05 -12.51
C GLU A 204 -16.23 10.00 -11.71
N ASN A 205 -16.21 9.96 -10.38
CA ASN A 205 -17.44 9.75 -9.59
C ASN A 205 -17.70 10.82 -8.54
N ILE A 206 -16.66 11.55 -8.11
CA ILE A 206 -16.75 12.55 -7.05
C ILE A 206 -16.46 13.94 -7.61
N SER A 207 -15.30 14.14 -8.23
CA SER A 207 -14.83 15.46 -8.71
C SER A 207 -15.32 15.85 -10.13
N LYS A 208 -16.42 15.25 -10.60
CA LYS A 208 -16.95 15.51 -11.96
C LYS A 208 -17.45 16.94 -12.22
N GLY A 209 -17.44 17.82 -11.22
CA GLY A 209 -17.90 19.21 -11.31
C GLY A 209 -16.81 20.29 -11.27
N ASP A 210 -15.55 19.93 -11.02
CA ASP A 210 -14.46 20.90 -10.75
C ASP A 210 -13.43 21.04 -11.89
N SER A 211 -13.77 20.57 -13.10
CA SER A 211 -12.92 20.62 -14.29
C SER A 211 -13.14 21.86 -15.15
#